data_AF-A0A0Q9WVK6-F1
#
_entry.id   AF-A0A0Q9WVK6-F1
#
_cell.length_a   1.000
_cell.length_b   1.000
_cell.length_c   1.000
_cell.angle_alpha   90.00
_cell.angle_beta   90.00
_cell.angle_gamma   90.00
#
_symmetry.space_group_name_H-M   'P 1'
#
loop_
_entity.id
_entity.type
_entity.pdbx_description
1 polymer ?
#
loop_
_entity_poly.entity_id
_entity_poly.type
_entity_poly.pdbx_seq_one_letter_code
_entity_poly.pdbx_strand_id
1 'polypeptide(L)'
;MEGYVCYRADHPTGRARGGAVVLAKQDLAHYHLHTVTSSDTQLAAIMVETPLGEILVAAAYLPPNIPWNRAEFDSLADSRGTALHEALTPCSAQVLATGRPTHFPYNRQSTPSCIDFFIFKGIPNSVLSVREEYDLSSDHLPLLTTINTAAQRIPKKRRLVLPGSNIQRFKAELNSLINLNTQILSVEDVDAAVQTLLDQVHAAAANAAPAHIYSAPTSQRPRTFSPILEGLLALKKRLRREYVRTQDPTIDRIYRRIANRVRKELIISKRNATDTMLEEATADESSKFALWKLSSRYKRQAAPKFPVRLPDDTWARSPMDRAEAFACNLEERFKPFETASHARIQRVAQILEAPLQIHTQSQMQCEKLCQNCLPWTLTNIQSGSIICPVGLKQQIGCILC
;
A
#
# COMPACT_ATOMS: atom_id res chain seq x y z
N MET A 1 7.42 10.02 -2.95
CA MET A 1 7.52 8.66 -2.38
C MET A 1 7.14 7.71 -3.49
N GLU A 2 8.04 6.83 -3.92
CA GLU A 2 7.76 5.96 -5.07
C GLU A 2 6.57 5.02 -4.76
N GLY A 3 5.64 4.87 -5.70
CA GLY A 3 4.46 4.02 -5.54
C GLY A 3 3.29 4.65 -4.76
N TYR A 4 3.36 5.93 -4.38
CA TYR A 4 2.28 6.66 -3.71
C TYR A 4 1.96 7.99 -4.40
N VAL A 5 0.69 8.38 -4.36
CA VAL A 5 0.17 9.72 -4.68
C VAL A 5 -0.02 10.49 -3.37
N CYS A 6 0.36 11.76 -3.37
CA CYS A 6 0.37 12.61 -2.18
C CYS A 6 -0.65 13.73 -2.34
N TYR A 7 -1.61 13.82 -1.42
CA TYR A 7 -2.62 14.87 -1.35
C TYR A 7 -2.42 15.66 -0.08
N ARG A 8 -2.18 16.96 -0.20
CA ARG A 8 -1.76 17.81 0.92
C ARG A 8 -2.76 18.93 1.18
N ALA A 9 -2.93 19.22 2.45
CA ALA A 9 -3.56 20.42 2.96
C ALA A 9 -2.54 21.12 3.85
N ASP A 10 -1.82 22.08 3.29
CA ASP A 10 -0.77 22.80 4.00
C ASP A 10 -1.34 24.05 4.70
N HIS A 11 -0.69 24.49 5.78
CA HIS A 11 -1.07 25.73 6.45
C HIS A 11 -0.92 26.93 5.49
N PRO A 12 -1.87 27.89 5.46
CA PRO A 12 -1.94 28.94 4.44
C PRO A 12 -0.79 29.96 4.45
N THR A 13 0.09 29.90 5.45
CA THR A 13 1.20 30.86 5.58
C THR A 13 2.44 30.45 4.81
N GLY A 14 2.42 29.30 4.12
CA GLY A 14 3.54 28.81 3.31
C GLY A 14 4.83 28.47 4.08
N ARG A 15 4.79 28.54 5.42
CA ARG A 15 5.87 28.10 6.31
C ARG A 15 5.66 26.63 6.68
N ALA A 16 6.75 25.91 6.98
CA ALA A 16 6.71 24.55 7.48
C ALA A 16 6.12 24.50 8.90
N ARG A 17 4.79 24.60 9.00
CA ARG A 17 4.02 24.46 10.25
C ARG A 17 2.66 23.84 9.94
N GLY A 18 2.26 22.86 10.74
CA GLY A 18 0.98 22.17 10.59
C GLY A 18 0.76 21.55 9.21
N GLY A 19 -0.44 21.03 9.01
CA GLY A 19 -0.88 20.44 7.75
C GLY A 19 -1.38 19.02 7.90
N ALA A 20 -2.14 18.59 6.91
CA ALA A 20 -2.63 17.22 6.78
C ALA A 20 -2.22 16.64 5.43
N VAL A 21 -1.95 15.34 5.41
CA VAL A 21 -1.58 14.63 4.19
C VAL A 21 -2.30 13.29 4.11
N VAL A 22 -2.79 12.98 2.90
CA VAL A 22 -3.23 11.63 2.55
C VAL A 22 -2.24 11.07 1.53
N LEU A 23 -1.64 9.93 1.88
CA LEU A 23 -0.79 9.15 0.99
C LEU A 23 -1.57 7.94 0.49
N ALA A 24 -1.90 7.93 -0.80
CA ALA A 24 -2.62 6.84 -1.44
C ALA A 24 -1.69 6.01 -2.31
N LYS A 25 -1.77 4.68 -2.23
CA LYS A 25 -0.95 3.81 -3.07
C LYS A 25 -1.38 3.94 -4.54
N GLN A 26 -0.42 4.06 -5.47
CA GLN A 26 -0.71 4.35 -6.89
C GLN A 26 -1.56 3.28 -7.59
N ASP A 27 -1.53 2.03 -7.12
CA ASP A 27 -2.32 0.94 -7.70
C ASP A 27 -3.75 0.86 -7.16
N LEU A 28 -4.06 1.59 -6.08
CA LEU A 28 -5.41 1.76 -5.53
C LEU A 28 -6.20 2.68 -6.45
N ALA A 29 -7.45 2.34 -6.77
CA ALA A 29 -8.33 3.26 -7.49
C ALA A 29 -8.84 4.33 -6.50
N HIS A 30 -8.47 5.57 -6.74
CA HIS A 30 -8.80 6.70 -5.88
C HIS A 30 -8.79 8.02 -6.65
N TYR A 31 -9.51 9.01 -6.14
CA TYR A 31 -9.58 10.35 -6.71
C TYR A 31 -9.49 11.43 -5.63
N HIS A 32 -8.91 12.57 -6.00
CA HIS A 32 -8.72 13.72 -5.12
C HIS A 32 -10.05 14.43 -4.84
N LEU A 33 -10.28 14.81 -3.58
CA LEU A 33 -11.38 15.70 -3.20
C LEU A 33 -10.84 17.07 -2.83
N HIS A 34 -11.74 18.05 -2.66
CA HIS A 34 -11.35 19.39 -2.22
C HIS A 34 -10.62 19.33 -0.87
N THR A 35 -9.54 20.11 -0.75
CA THR A 35 -8.74 20.23 0.46
C THR A 35 -9.02 21.56 1.15
N VAL A 36 -9.11 21.54 2.48
CA VAL A 36 -9.28 22.74 3.30
C VAL A 36 -7.92 23.14 3.85
N THR A 37 -7.51 24.37 3.61
CA THR A 37 -6.20 24.92 4.00
C THR A 37 -6.36 26.22 4.79
N SER A 38 -7.31 26.28 5.72
CA SER A 38 -7.49 27.43 6.60
C SER A 38 -6.46 27.42 7.74
N SER A 39 -6.34 28.52 8.50
CA SER A 39 -5.39 28.57 9.64
C SER A 39 -5.82 27.69 10.81
N ASP A 40 -7.12 27.48 10.97
CA ASP A 40 -7.77 26.72 12.05
C ASP A 40 -8.03 25.26 11.69
N THR A 41 -8.04 24.91 10.40
CA THR A 41 -8.27 23.54 9.93
C THR A 41 -7.44 23.24 8.69
N GLN A 42 -6.69 22.14 8.71
CA GLN A 42 -6.06 21.59 7.52
C GLN A 42 -6.64 20.20 7.26
N LEU A 43 -7.34 20.02 6.14
CA LEU A 43 -8.02 18.77 5.79
C LEU A 43 -7.70 18.36 4.35
N ALA A 44 -7.10 17.19 4.19
CA ALA A 44 -6.88 16.56 2.90
C ALA A 44 -7.80 15.35 2.75
N ALA A 45 -8.51 15.24 1.62
CA ALA A 45 -9.47 14.17 1.41
C ALA A 45 -9.32 13.51 0.03
N ILE A 46 -9.60 12.22 -0.01
CA ILE A 46 -9.69 11.42 -1.23
C ILE A 46 -10.94 10.56 -1.16
N MET A 47 -11.44 10.13 -2.31
CA MET A 47 -12.33 8.99 -2.38
C MET A 47 -11.55 7.77 -2.85
N VAL A 48 -11.80 6.63 -2.22
CA VAL A 48 -11.24 5.34 -2.58
C VAL A 48 -12.36 4.44 -3.11
N GLU A 49 -12.17 3.87 -4.28
CA GLU A 49 -13.08 2.86 -4.82
C GLU A 49 -12.77 1.50 -4.18
N THR A 50 -13.78 0.88 -3.58
CA THR A 50 -13.67 -0.47 -3.01
C THR A 50 -14.73 -1.40 -3.57
N PRO A 51 -14.56 -2.73 -3.44
CA PRO A 51 -15.60 -3.69 -3.82
C PRO A 51 -16.93 -3.52 -3.06
N LEU A 52 -16.93 -2.81 -1.93
CA LEU A 52 -18.13 -2.50 -1.14
C LEU A 52 -18.75 -1.14 -1.52
N GLY A 53 -18.18 -0.42 -2.47
CA GLY A 53 -18.55 0.95 -2.84
C GLY A 53 -17.43 1.95 -2.58
N GLU A 54 -17.75 3.22 -2.78
CA GLU A 54 -16.83 4.34 -2.59
C GLU A 54 -16.70 4.68 -1.10
N ILE A 55 -15.46 4.91 -0.64
CA ILE A 55 -15.15 5.30 0.74
C ILE A 55 -14.37 6.61 0.72
N LEU A 56 -14.91 7.63 1.37
CA LEU A 56 -14.21 8.89 1.59
C LEU A 56 -13.21 8.72 2.73
N VAL A 57 -11.96 9.06 2.47
CA VAL A 57 -10.87 9.06 3.46
C VAL A 57 -10.33 10.47 3.56
N ALA A 58 -10.35 11.03 4.77
CA ALA A 58 -9.80 12.34 5.06
C ALA A 58 -8.78 12.29 6.20
N ALA A 59 -7.71 13.06 6.06
CA ALA A 59 -6.80 13.43 7.13
C ALA A 59 -7.11 14.86 7.54
N ALA A 60 -7.28 15.11 8.83
CA ALA A 60 -7.54 16.44 9.36
C ALA A 60 -6.58 16.75 10.51
N TYR A 61 -5.98 17.93 10.47
CA TYR A 61 -5.17 18.49 11.54
C TYR A 61 -5.84 19.76 12.06
N LEU A 62 -6.08 19.80 13.37
CA LEU A 62 -6.71 20.89 14.09
C LEU A 62 -5.69 21.46 15.09
N PRO A 63 -5.19 22.70 14.88
CA PRO A 63 -4.15 23.26 15.74
C PRO A 63 -4.58 23.36 17.22
N PRO A 64 -3.69 23.05 18.18
CA PRO A 64 -4.01 23.01 19.60
C PRO A 64 -4.34 24.38 20.20
N ASN A 65 -3.85 25.47 19.61
CA ASN A 65 -3.98 26.82 20.19
C ASN A 65 -5.07 27.68 19.52
N ILE A 66 -5.92 27.08 18.68
CA ILE A 66 -6.99 27.81 17.98
C ILE A 66 -8.35 27.32 18.49
N PRO A 67 -9.23 28.20 18.99
CA PRO A 67 -10.57 27.80 19.40
C PRO A 67 -11.36 27.32 18.19
N TRP A 68 -12.20 26.31 18.36
CA TRP A 68 -13.12 25.90 17.31
C TRP A 68 -14.15 27.01 17.11
N ASN A 69 -14.48 27.32 15.86
CA ASN A 69 -15.42 28.40 15.56
C ASN A 69 -16.79 28.03 16.17
N ARG A 70 -17.20 28.76 17.21
CA ARG A 70 -18.41 28.47 18.01
C ARG A 70 -19.71 28.63 17.21
N ALA A 71 -19.66 29.29 16.06
CA ALA A 71 -20.85 29.52 15.22
C ALA A 71 -21.47 28.23 14.63
N GLU A 72 -20.78 27.09 14.69
CA GLU A 72 -21.30 25.78 14.26
C GLU A 72 -21.67 24.85 15.44
N PHE A 73 -21.39 25.26 16.69
CA PHE A 73 -21.52 24.42 17.89
C PHE A 73 -22.27 25.20 18.97
N ASP A 74 -23.60 25.09 18.97
CA ASP A 74 -24.52 25.89 19.77
C ASP A 74 -24.58 25.56 21.28
N SER A 75 -23.66 24.77 21.85
CA SER A 75 -23.73 24.40 23.27
C SER A 75 -22.47 24.62 24.10
N LEU A 76 -22.67 25.51 25.07
CA LEU A 76 -22.20 25.55 26.46
C LEU A 76 -21.45 24.32 27.04
N ALA A 77 -20.30 23.95 26.50
CA ALA A 77 -19.40 22.99 27.17
C ALA A 77 -17.92 23.35 27.01
N ASP A 78 -17.23 23.52 28.13
CA ASP A 78 -15.85 24.02 28.26
C ASP A 78 -14.74 23.12 27.67
N SER A 79 -15.08 22.07 26.90
CA SER A 79 -14.09 21.17 26.31
C SER A 79 -14.35 20.88 24.83
N ARG A 80 -13.28 20.89 24.02
CA ARG A 80 -13.33 20.53 22.57
C ARG A 80 -13.95 19.16 22.32
N GLY A 81 -13.78 18.23 23.26
CA GLY A 81 -14.36 16.90 23.17
C GLY A 81 -15.89 16.93 23.18
N THR A 82 -16.49 17.82 23.96
CA THR A 82 -17.96 17.96 24.00
C THR A 82 -18.49 18.59 22.71
N ALA A 83 -17.86 19.67 22.24
CA ALA A 83 -18.20 20.26 20.94
C ALA A 83 -18.13 19.21 19.82
N LEU A 84 -17.06 18.41 19.78
CA LEU A 84 -16.94 17.32 18.80
C LEU A 84 -18.09 16.33 18.90
N HIS A 85 -18.41 15.87 20.11
CA HIS A 85 -19.49 14.92 20.33
C HIS A 85 -20.85 15.46 19.86
N GLU A 86 -21.11 16.74 20.13
CA GLU A 86 -22.32 17.43 19.70
C GLU A 86 -22.42 17.51 18.17
N ALA A 87 -21.36 17.83 17.43
CA ALA A 87 -21.43 17.81 15.95
C ALA A 87 -21.53 16.42 15.35
N LEU A 88 -20.99 15.39 16.00
CA LEU A 88 -21.08 14.01 15.49
C LEU A 88 -22.50 13.43 15.64
N THR A 89 -23.26 13.91 16.63
CA THR A 89 -24.59 13.37 16.99
C THR A 89 -25.61 13.52 15.85
N PRO A 90 -25.84 14.71 15.24
CA PRO A 90 -26.73 14.87 14.09
C PRO A 90 -26.30 14.05 12.88
N CYS A 91 -24.98 13.89 12.70
CA CYS A 91 -24.43 13.20 11.54
C CYS A 91 -24.50 11.67 11.66
N SER A 92 -24.87 11.12 12.82
CA SER A 92 -24.78 9.67 13.11
C SER A 92 -23.37 9.11 12.88
N ALA A 93 -22.34 9.94 13.10
CA ALA A 93 -20.94 9.55 12.99
C ALA A 93 -20.43 9.04 14.34
N GLN A 94 -19.48 8.11 14.31
CA GLN A 94 -18.91 7.46 15.49
C GLN A 94 -17.40 7.68 15.56
N VAL A 95 -16.86 7.69 16.78
CA VAL A 95 -15.42 7.76 17.04
C VAL A 95 -14.86 6.34 17.15
N LEU A 96 -13.79 6.06 16.40
CA LEU A 96 -13.00 4.85 16.49
C LEU A 96 -11.62 5.19 17.08
N ALA A 97 -11.41 4.79 18.33
CA ALA A 97 -10.18 5.01 19.07
C ALA A 97 -9.77 3.74 19.84
N THR A 98 -8.51 3.64 20.25
CA THR A 98 -8.02 2.49 21.03
C THR A 98 -8.26 2.63 22.53
N GLY A 99 -8.62 3.83 23.00
CA GLY A 99 -8.76 4.16 24.41
C GLY A 99 -7.43 4.26 25.18
N ARG A 100 -6.29 4.27 24.49
CA ARG A 100 -4.97 4.48 25.09
C ARG A 100 -4.36 5.81 24.64
N PRO A 101 -3.39 6.36 25.41
CA PRO A 101 -2.70 7.56 25.00
C PRO A 101 -1.99 7.37 23.66
N THR A 102 -2.15 8.35 22.78
CA THR A 102 -1.51 8.40 21.46
C THR A 102 -0.43 9.47 21.41
N HIS A 103 -0.49 10.50 22.26
CA HIS A 103 0.51 11.54 22.36
C HIS A 103 1.25 11.45 23.71
N PHE A 104 2.59 11.44 23.64
CA PHE A 104 3.50 11.33 24.77
C PHE A 104 4.47 12.51 24.77
N PRO A 105 4.15 13.60 25.49
CA PRO A 105 4.95 14.82 25.47
C PRO A 105 6.37 14.56 26.00
N TYR A 106 7.35 15.28 25.43
CA TYR A 106 8.74 15.20 25.90
C TYR A 106 8.92 15.69 27.34
N ASN A 107 8.07 16.61 27.79
CA ASN A 107 8.06 17.04 29.18
C ASN A 107 7.47 15.92 30.07
N ARG A 108 8.32 15.37 30.94
CA ARG A 108 7.97 14.28 31.86
C ARG A 108 6.88 14.63 32.88
N GLN A 109 6.65 15.92 33.12
CA GLN A 109 5.59 16.38 34.02
C GLN A 109 4.21 16.40 33.33
N SER A 110 4.18 16.32 32.00
CA SER A 110 2.95 16.35 31.24
C SER A 110 2.38 14.94 31.09
N THR A 111 1.06 14.84 31.23
CA THR A 111 0.37 13.55 31.12
C THR A 111 0.18 13.15 29.65
N PRO A 112 0.39 11.88 29.29
CA PRO A 112 0.02 11.37 27.97
C PRO A 112 -1.47 11.58 27.67
N SER A 113 -1.79 11.88 26.41
CA SER A 113 -3.16 12.22 25.99
C SER A 113 -3.64 11.37 24.79
N CYS A 114 -4.96 11.25 24.64
CA CYS A 114 -5.63 10.49 23.58
C CYS A 114 -6.26 11.44 22.56
N ILE A 115 -5.43 12.18 21.82
CA ILE A 115 -5.90 13.26 20.92
C ILE A 115 -5.94 12.84 19.45
N ASP A 116 -5.48 11.63 19.13
CA ASP A 116 -5.54 11.05 17.79
C ASP A 116 -6.62 9.95 17.77
N PHE A 117 -7.52 10.01 16.80
CA PHE A 117 -8.61 9.03 16.64
C PHE A 117 -9.18 9.10 15.21
N PHE A 118 -9.99 8.11 14.84
CA PHE A 118 -10.73 8.13 13.59
C PHE A 118 -12.19 8.53 13.85
N ILE A 119 -12.81 9.17 12.86
CA ILE A 119 -14.25 9.39 12.78
C ILE A 119 -14.76 8.64 11.57
N PHE A 120 -15.85 7.90 11.71
CA PHE A 120 -16.44 7.13 10.61
C PHE A 120 -17.97 7.20 10.64
N LYS A 121 -18.58 6.98 9.48
CA LYS A 121 -20.03 6.92 9.28
C LYS A 121 -20.34 5.88 8.21
N GLY A 122 -21.45 5.16 8.37
CA GLY A 122 -21.93 4.20 7.37
C GLY A 122 -21.10 2.92 7.23
N ILE A 123 -20.11 2.70 8.10
CA ILE A 123 -19.30 1.47 8.13
C ILE A 123 -19.64 0.68 9.38
N PRO A 124 -20.00 -0.62 9.27
CA PRO A 124 -20.27 -1.45 10.44
C PRO A 124 -19.06 -1.63 11.35
N ASN A 125 -19.27 -1.57 12.66
CA ASN A 125 -18.19 -1.79 13.65
C ASN A 125 -17.56 -3.19 13.54
N SER A 126 -18.30 -4.18 13.04
CA SER A 126 -17.82 -5.56 12.86
C SER A 126 -16.73 -5.72 11.79
N VAL A 127 -16.60 -4.77 10.86
CA VAL A 127 -15.57 -4.80 9.81
C VAL A 127 -14.40 -3.87 10.12
N LEU A 128 -14.48 -3.10 11.20
CA LEU A 128 -13.47 -2.16 11.63
C LEU A 128 -12.60 -2.72 12.75
N SER A 129 -11.33 -2.37 12.72
CA SER A 129 -10.42 -2.58 13.83
C SER A 129 -9.46 -1.40 13.91
N VAL A 130 -8.99 -1.10 15.10
CA VAL A 130 -8.01 -0.03 15.35
C VAL A 130 -6.96 -0.52 16.34
N ARG A 131 -5.72 -0.12 16.11
CA ARG A 131 -4.59 -0.38 17.01
C ARG A 131 -3.53 0.70 16.89
N GLU A 132 -2.73 0.84 17.94
CA GLU A 132 -1.56 1.72 17.94
C GLU A 132 -0.38 1.01 17.27
N GLU A 133 0.41 1.75 16.49
CA GLU A 133 1.68 1.27 15.96
C GLU A 133 2.85 2.01 16.61
N TYR A 134 3.90 1.26 16.93
CA TYR A 134 5.09 1.76 17.63
C TYR A 134 6.29 1.88 16.69
N ASP A 135 6.05 1.91 15.38
CA ASP A 135 7.12 1.84 14.38
C ASP A 135 7.73 3.22 14.06
N LEU A 136 7.07 4.33 14.43
CA LEU A 136 7.56 5.70 14.24
C LEU A 136 8.23 6.28 15.49
N SER A 137 9.03 7.34 15.28
CA SER A 137 9.87 7.99 16.29
C SER A 137 9.32 9.32 16.83
N SER A 138 8.14 9.76 16.38
CA SER A 138 7.46 10.94 16.92
C SER A 138 7.02 10.70 18.38
N ASP A 139 6.75 11.80 19.07
CA ASP A 139 5.98 11.89 20.32
C ASP A 139 4.52 11.46 20.15
N HIS A 140 4.00 11.37 18.92
CA HIS A 140 2.74 10.73 18.59
C HIS A 140 2.94 9.26 18.18
N LEU A 141 2.01 8.41 18.61
CA LEU A 141 1.83 7.03 18.19
C LEU A 141 0.80 6.98 17.06
N PRO A 142 1.19 6.51 15.86
CA PRO A 142 0.25 6.32 14.77
C PRO A 142 -0.85 5.34 15.14
N LEU A 143 -2.06 5.65 14.69
CA LEU A 143 -3.17 4.70 14.71
C LEU A 143 -3.28 4.02 13.35
N LEU A 144 -3.44 2.71 13.37
CA LEU A 144 -3.73 1.89 12.20
C LEU A 144 -5.15 1.37 12.30
N THR A 145 -5.98 1.71 11.32
CA THR A 145 -7.29 1.09 11.14
C THR A 145 -7.28 0.10 9.98
N THR A 146 -8.03 -0.99 10.14
CA THR A 146 -8.31 -1.95 9.05
C THR A 146 -9.81 -1.97 8.79
N ILE A 147 -10.19 -1.74 7.54
CA ILE A 147 -11.55 -1.92 7.04
C ILE A 147 -11.58 -3.25 6.27
N ASN A 148 -12.27 -4.25 6.79
CA ASN A 148 -12.39 -5.55 6.14
C ASN A 148 -13.43 -5.46 5.01
N THR A 149 -12.94 -5.31 3.77
CA THR A 149 -13.80 -5.21 2.58
C THR A 149 -14.17 -6.56 1.96
N ALA A 150 -13.46 -7.63 2.34
CA ALA A 150 -13.76 -8.98 1.89
C ALA A 150 -14.85 -9.61 2.77
N ALA A 151 -15.77 -10.36 2.15
CA ALA A 151 -16.65 -11.27 2.89
C ALA A 151 -15.78 -12.13 3.82
N GLN A 152 -16.01 -12.02 5.14
CA GLN A 152 -15.27 -12.79 6.12
C GLN A 152 -15.46 -14.28 5.80
N ARG A 153 -14.44 -14.90 5.20
CA ARG A 153 -14.40 -16.36 5.08
C ARG A 153 -14.23 -16.87 6.49
N ILE A 154 -15.35 -17.20 7.15
CA ILE A 154 -15.33 -18.02 8.36
C ILE A 154 -14.47 -19.23 7.98
N PRO A 155 -13.29 -19.44 8.60
CA PRO A 155 -12.45 -20.56 8.27
C PRO A 155 -13.32 -21.80 8.47
N LYS A 156 -13.59 -22.54 7.40
CA LYS A 156 -14.38 -23.78 7.49
C LYS A 156 -13.69 -24.61 8.56
N LYS A 157 -14.43 -25.01 9.61
CA LYS A 157 -13.91 -25.91 10.66
C LYS A 157 -13.14 -27.03 9.96
N ARG A 158 -11.86 -27.21 10.32
CA ARG A 158 -11.05 -28.29 9.76
C ARG A 158 -11.75 -29.59 10.10
N ARG A 159 -12.28 -30.29 9.10
CA ARG A 159 -12.87 -31.61 9.27
C ARG A 159 -11.73 -32.60 9.21
N LEU A 160 -11.71 -33.55 10.15
CA LEU A 160 -10.74 -34.64 10.16
C LEU A 160 -10.82 -35.43 8.84
N VAL A 161 -12.04 -35.75 8.40
CA VAL A 161 -12.32 -36.37 7.10
C VAL A 161 -12.88 -35.31 6.15
N LEU A 162 -12.19 -35.09 5.03
CA LEU A 162 -12.57 -34.10 4.02
C LEU A 162 -13.84 -34.53 3.27
N PRO A 163 -14.68 -33.59 2.82
CA PRO A 163 -15.79 -33.91 1.90
C PRO A 163 -15.23 -34.56 0.62
N GLY A 164 -15.73 -35.75 0.28
CA GLY A 164 -15.26 -36.53 -0.87
C GLY A 164 -14.13 -37.54 -0.57
N SER A 165 -13.69 -37.69 0.68
CA SER A 165 -12.79 -38.77 1.09
C SER A 165 -13.45 -40.15 0.96
N ASN A 166 -12.66 -41.16 0.58
CA ASN A 166 -13.13 -42.54 0.51
C ASN A 166 -13.21 -43.14 1.93
N ILE A 167 -14.41 -43.18 2.49
CA ILE A 167 -14.68 -43.66 3.86
C ILE A 167 -14.30 -45.14 4.04
N GLN A 168 -14.47 -45.97 3.00
CA GLN A 168 -14.09 -47.39 3.10
C GLN A 168 -12.58 -47.56 3.19
N ARG A 169 -11.83 -46.76 2.42
CA ARG A 169 -10.38 -46.72 2.50
C ARG A 169 -9.89 -46.20 3.85
N PHE A 170 -10.53 -45.15 4.38
CA PHE A 170 -10.25 -44.65 5.73
C PHE A 170 -10.42 -45.75 6.79
N LYS A 171 -11.53 -46.49 6.76
CA LYS A 171 -11.78 -47.58 7.69
C LYS A 171 -10.76 -48.71 7.56
N ALA A 172 -10.41 -49.11 6.34
CA ALA A 172 -9.44 -50.16 6.09
C ALA A 172 -8.04 -49.78 6.63
N GLU A 173 -7.59 -48.56 6.35
CA GLU A 173 -6.30 -48.02 6.82
C GLU A 173 -6.29 -47.81 8.34
N LEU A 174 -7.39 -47.32 8.91
CA LEU A 174 -7.46 -47.15 10.36
C LEU A 174 -7.41 -48.51 11.07
N ASN A 175 -8.11 -49.51 10.55
CA ASN A 175 -8.09 -50.86 11.10
C ASN A 175 -6.73 -51.57 10.93
N SER A 176 -5.93 -51.22 9.91
CA SER A 176 -4.58 -51.77 9.75
C SER A 176 -3.57 -51.09 10.68
N LEU A 177 -3.76 -49.80 10.99
CA LEU A 177 -2.84 -49.01 11.81
C LEU A 177 -3.12 -49.08 13.31
N ILE A 178 -4.39 -49.22 13.71
CA ILE A 178 -4.76 -49.25 15.13
C ILE A 178 -4.22 -50.52 15.79
N ASN A 179 -3.46 -50.32 16.88
CA ASN A 179 -3.08 -51.38 17.80
C ASN A 179 -3.89 -51.26 19.09
N LEU A 180 -4.72 -52.26 19.38
CA LEU A 180 -5.56 -52.30 20.59
C LEU A 180 -4.84 -52.93 21.80
N ASN A 181 -3.65 -53.51 21.61
CA ASN A 181 -2.90 -54.21 22.65
C ASN A 181 -1.86 -53.31 23.34
N THR A 182 -2.12 -52.01 23.46
CA THR A 182 -1.23 -51.06 24.12
C THR A 182 -1.40 -51.19 25.64
N GLN A 183 -0.35 -51.62 26.34
CA GLN A 183 -0.35 -51.66 27.81
C GLN A 183 -0.16 -50.25 28.36
N ILE A 184 -1.05 -49.84 29.27
CA ILE A 184 -0.99 -48.53 29.93
C ILE A 184 -0.66 -48.79 31.40
N LEU A 185 0.57 -48.45 31.81
CA LEU A 185 1.08 -48.74 33.16
C LEU A 185 1.28 -47.45 33.98
N SER A 186 1.40 -46.30 33.31
CA SER A 186 1.60 -44.98 33.92
C SER A 186 0.67 -43.91 33.31
N VAL A 187 0.67 -42.72 33.92
CA VAL A 187 -0.11 -41.57 33.41
C VAL A 187 0.50 -41.04 32.12
N GLU A 188 1.82 -41.10 32.00
CA GLU A 188 2.57 -40.72 30.80
C GLU A 188 2.24 -41.64 29.61
N ASP A 189 1.99 -42.92 29.87
CA ASP A 189 1.56 -43.89 28.85
C ASP A 189 0.17 -43.57 28.29
N VAL A 190 -0.70 -42.94 29.09
CA VAL A 190 -2.02 -42.49 28.63
C VAL A 190 -1.86 -41.41 27.57
N ASP A 191 -1.06 -40.38 27.85
CA ASP A 191 -0.83 -39.28 26.91
C ASP A 191 -0.14 -39.78 25.64
N ALA A 192 0.84 -40.68 25.78
CA ALA A 192 1.53 -41.29 24.64
C ALA A 192 0.57 -42.14 23.77
N ALA A 193 -0.32 -42.92 24.38
CA ALA A 193 -1.33 -43.71 23.68
C ALA A 193 -2.35 -42.82 22.95
N VAL A 194 -2.77 -41.72 23.57
CA VAL A 194 -3.68 -40.74 22.96
C VAL A 194 -3.02 -40.07 21.75
N GLN A 195 -1.76 -39.63 21.86
CA GLN A 195 -1.04 -39.06 20.71
C GLN A 195 -0.89 -40.08 19.57
N THR A 196 -0.51 -41.31 19.89
CA THR A 196 -0.39 -42.39 18.91
C THR A 196 -1.70 -42.65 18.16
N LEU A 197 -2.83 -42.68 18.88
CA LEU A 197 -4.15 -42.84 18.27
C LEU A 197 -4.50 -41.64 17.37
N LEU A 198 -4.22 -40.42 17.82
CA LEU A 198 -4.47 -39.21 17.04
C LEU A 198 -3.65 -39.22 15.74
N ASP A 199 -2.37 -39.60 15.80
CA ASP A 199 -1.49 -39.69 14.65
C ASP A 199 -1.97 -40.75 13.64
N GLN A 200 -2.40 -41.92 14.12
CA GLN A 200 -2.97 -42.98 13.29
C GLN A 200 -4.26 -42.54 12.60
N VAL A 201 -5.15 -41.87 13.34
CA VAL A 201 -6.40 -41.32 12.81
C VAL A 201 -6.13 -40.23 11.77
N HIS A 202 -5.14 -39.37 12.00
CA HIS A 202 -4.72 -38.35 11.04
C HIS A 202 -4.09 -38.95 9.77
N ALA A 203 -3.23 -39.97 9.91
CA ALA A 203 -2.61 -40.67 8.80
C ALA A 203 -3.64 -41.39 7.92
N ALA A 204 -4.58 -42.12 8.52
CA ALA A 204 -5.67 -42.79 7.81
C ALA A 204 -6.55 -41.77 7.06
N ALA A 205 -6.84 -40.63 7.68
CA ALA A 205 -7.63 -39.57 7.05
C ALA A 205 -6.93 -38.93 5.85
N ALA A 206 -5.60 -38.73 5.92
CA ALA A 206 -4.80 -38.21 4.82
C ALA A 206 -4.78 -39.16 3.62
N ASN A 207 -4.61 -40.47 3.86
CA ASN A 207 -4.61 -41.50 2.81
C ASN A 207 -5.97 -41.68 2.13
N ALA A 208 -7.06 -41.41 2.85
CA ALA A 208 -8.42 -41.47 2.33
C ALA A 208 -8.86 -40.19 1.59
N ALA A 209 -8.07 -39.11 1.65
CA ALA A 209 -8.39 -37.84 1.01
C ALA A 209 -8.30 -37.93 -0.52
N PRO A 210 -9.18 -37.22 -1.26
CA PRO A 210 -9.12 -37.21 -2.72
C PRO A 210 -7.86 -36.48 -3.23
N ALA A 211 -7.20 -37.06 -4.24
CA ALA A 211 -5.93 -36.59 -4.79
C ALA A 211 -5.95 -35.14 -5.30
N HIS A 212 -7.13 -34.62 -5.68
CA HIS A 212 -7.29 -33.30 -6.31
C HIS A 212 -7.48 -32.13 -5.32
N ILE A 213 -7.58 -32.37 -3.99
CA ILE A 213 -7.76 -31.28 -3.01
C ILE A 213 -6.42 -30.70 -2.52
N TYR A 214 -5.30 -31.37 -2.77
CA TYR A 214 -3.97 -30.87 -2.40
C TYR A 214 -3.35 -29.86 -3.37
N SER A 215 -4.05 -29.50 -4.45
CA SER A 215 -3.54 -28.57 -5.47
C SER A 215 -4.35 -27.28 -5.55
N ALA A 216 -4.38 -26.56 -4.44
CA ALA A 216 -4.28 -25.11 -4.50
C ALA A 216 -3.46 -24.66 -3.30
N PRO A 217 -2.12 -24.55 -3.40
CA PRO A 217 -1.41 -23.68 -2.49
C PRO A 217 -2.09 -22.31 -2.64
N THR A 218 -2.85 -21.90 -1.62
CA THR A 218 -3.32 -20.53 -1.48
C THR A 218 -2.14 -19.64 -1.82
N SER A 219 -2.21 -18.91 -2.95
CA SER A 219 -1.04 -18.26 -3.57
C SER A 219 -0.52 -17.04 -2.76
N GLN A 220 -0.85 -17.00 -1.48
CA GLN A 220 -0.39 -16.02 -0.52
C GLN A 220 0.13 -16.78 0.69
N ARG A 221 1.21 -17.54 0.54
CA ARG A 221 2.10 -17.69 1.70
C ARG A 221 2.59 -16.27 1.99
N PRO A 222 2.25 -15.66 3.13
CA PRO A 222 2.88 -14.40 3.50
C PRO A 222 4.38 -14.63 3.44
N ARG A 223 5.13 -13.68 2.87
CA ARG A 223 6.58 -13.72 2.93
C ARG A 223 6.95 -13.64 4.42
N THR A 224 7.16 -14.79 5.05
CA THR A 224 7.60 -14.87 6.44
C THR A 224 9.05 -14.49 6.48
N PHE A 225 9.41 -13.62 7.41
CA PHE A 225 10.81 -13.29 7.63
C PHE A 225 11.51 -14.50 8.28
N SER A 226 12.84 -14.47 8.39
CA SER A 226 13.51 -15.49 9.20
C SER A 226 12.99 -15.40 10.65
N PRO A 227 12.88 -16.53 11.40
CA PRO A 227 12.42 -16.52 12.78
C PRO A 227 13.21 -15.54 13.67
N ILE A 228 14.50 -15.38 13.39
CA ILE A 228 15.39 -14.43 14.07
C ILE A 228 14.93 -12.98 13.83
N LEU A 229 14.63 -12.61 12.58
CA LEU A 229 14.18 -11.27 12.24
C LEU A 229 12.78 -10.99 12.82
N GLU A 230 11.89 -11.97 12.84
CA GLU A 230 10.58 -11.85 13.49
C GLU A 230 10.72 -11.61 14.99
N GLY A 231 11.59 -12.36 15.67
CA GLY A 231 11.91 -12.16 17.08
C GLY A 231 12.50 -10.78 17.37
N LEU A 232 13.42 -10.30 16.51
CA LEU A 232 14.00 -8.95 16.64
C LEU A 232 12.97 -7.85 16.42
N LEU A 233 12.05 -8.00 15.46
CA LEU A 233 10.95 -7.06 15.23
C LEU A 233 9.99 -7.02 16.43
N ALA A 234 9.63 -8.18 16.98
CA ALA A 234 8.80 -8.26 18.17
C ALA A 234 9.47 -7.59 19.38
N LEU A 235 10.76 -7.85 19.60
CA LEU A 235 11.55 -7.22 20.66
C LEU A 235 11.67 -5.70 20.45
N LYS A 236 11.93 -5.25 19.22
CA LYS A 236 11.95 -3.82 18.86
C LYS A 236 10.64 -3.15 19.25
N LYS A 237 9.49 -3.72 18.86
CA LYS A 237 8.16 -3.19 19.20
C LYS A 237 7.92 -3.18 20.71
N ARG A 238 8.32 -4.24 21.42
CA ARG A 238 8.22 -4.30 22.90
C ARG A 238 9.02 -3.19 23.58
N LEU A 239 10.30 -3.03 23.21
CA LEU A 239 11.17 -2.01 23.80
C LEU A 239 10.68 -0.60 23.50
N ARG A 240 10.16 -0.34 22.30
CA ARG A 240 9.58 0.96 21.97
C ARG A 240 8.33 1.24 22.80
N ARG A 241 7.44 0.26 22.98
CA ARG A 241 6.28 0.38 23.88
C ARG A 241 6.68 0.73 25.30
N GLU A 242 7.71 0.05 25.81
CA GLU A 242 8.21 0.26 27.15
C GLU A 242 8.84 1.65 27.30
N TYR A 243 9.69 2.05 26.36
CA TYR A 243 10.31 3.37 26.35
C TYR A 243 9.28 4.50 26.28
N VAL A 244 8.24 4.38 25.46
CA VAL A 244 7.18 5.40 25.36
C VAL A 244 6.46 5.57 26.71
N ARG A 245 6.31 4.50 27.49
CA ARG A 245 5.66 4.54 28.82
C ARG A 245 6.58 5.04 29.93
N THR A 246 7.84 4.63 29.94
CA THR A 246 8.75 4.92 31.05
C THR A 246 9.66 6.13 30.81
N GLN A 247 9.85 6.52 29.54
CA GLN A 247 10.80 7.55 29.10
C GLN A 247 12.24 7.29 29.60
N ASP A 248 12.59 6.03 29.85
CA ASP A 248 13.89 5.62 30.38
C ASP A 248 14.99 5.61 29.28
N PRO A 249 16.06 6.41 29.41
CA PRO A 249 17.17 6.44 28.45
C PRO A 249 17.87 5.09 28.25
N THR A 250 17.88 4.22 29.26
CA THR A 250 18.52 2.90 29.16
C THR A 250 17.77 2.00 28.17
N ILE A 251 16.44 2.06 28.20
CA ILE A 251 15.56 1.32 27.28
C ILE A 251 15.70 1.87 25.87
N ASP A 252 15.77 3.20 25.69
CA ASP A 252 16.02 3.80 24.37
C ASP A 252 17.35 3.32 23.77
N ARG A 253 18.41 3.25 24.58
CA ARG A 253 19.71 2.75 24.12
C ARG A 253 19.64 1.30 23.64
N ILE A 254 18.90 0.44 24.35
CA ILE A 254 18.69 -0.95 23.94
C ILE A 254 17.82 -1.01 22.69
N TYR A 255 16.73 -0.24 22.64
CA TYR A 255 15.86 -0.10 21.47
C TYR A 255 16.65 0.28 20.21
N ARG A 256 17.49 1.32 20.26
CA ARG A 256 18.31 1.76 19.13
C ARG A 256 19.27 0.66 18.66
N ARG A 257 19.87 -0.09 19.59
CA ARG A 257 20.74 -1.25 19.26
C ARG A 257 19.96 -2.33 18.51
N ILE A 258 18.77 -2.69 19.01
CA ILE A 258 17.91 -3.69 18.36
C ILE A 258 17.38 -3.17 17.01
N ALA A 259 16.97 -1.90 16.91
CA ALA A 259 16.53 -1.29 15.66
C ALA A 259 17.63 -1.31 14.59
N ASN A 260 18.88 -1.02 14.97
CA ASN A 260 20.02 -1.12 14.09
C ASN A 260 20.29 -2.57 13.65
N ARG A 261 20.14 -3.55 14.55
CA ARG A 261 20.26 -4.97 14.20
C ARG A 261 19.18 -5.39 13.20
N VAL A 262 17.91 -5.04 13.45
CA VAL A 262 16.79 -5.26 12.51
C VAL A 262 17.11 -4.67 11.15
N ARG A 263 17.62 -3.43 11.10
CA ARG A 263 18.00 -2.77 9.83
C ARG A 263 19.07 -3.58 9.08
N LYS A 264 20.10 -4.07 9.77
CA LYS A 264 21.16 -4.90 9.17
C LYS A 264 20.61 -6.21 8.63
N GLU A 265 19.80 -6.91 9.42
CA GLU A 265 19.16 -8.18 9.01
C GLU A 265 18.23 -7.99 7.81
N LEU A 266 17.47 -6.90 7.74
CA LEU A 266 16.65 -6.58 6.58
C LEU A 266 17.47 -6.33 5.31
N ILE A 267 18.62 -5.64 5.45
CA ILE A 267 19.53 -5.41 4.32
C ILE A 267 20.12 -6.73 3.83
N ILE A 268 20.59 -7.59 4.75
CA ILE A 268 21.13 -8.91 4.42
C ILE A 268 20.06 -9.79 3.78
N SER A 269 18.87 -9.87 4.37
CA SER A 269 17.76 -10.65 3.82
C SER A 269 17.35 -10.17 2.43
N LYS A 270 17.29 -8.85 2.20
CA LYS A 270 17.01 -8.28 0.88
C LYS A 270 18.11 -8.65 -0.12
N ARG A 271 19.38 -8.53 0.27
CA ARG A 271 20.53 -8.88 -0.58
C ARG A 271 20.52 -10.36 -0.95
N ASN A 272 20.35 -11.25 0.02
CA ASN A 272 20.28 -12.68 -0.23
C ASN A 272 19.09 -13.00 -1.16
N ALA A 273 17.93 -12.38 -0.93
CA ALA A 273 16.78 -12.57 -1.82
C ALA A 273 17.04 -12.07 -3.25
N THR A 274 17.80 -10.98 -3.42
CA THR A 274 18.18 -10.52 -4.77
C THR A 274 19.23 -11.43 -5.40
N ASP A 275 20.20 -11.91 -4.62
CA ASP A 275 21.28 -12.78 -5.10
C ASP A 275 20.71 -14.13 -5.52
N THR A 276 19.87 -14.77 -4.69
CA THR A 276 19.13 -15.99 -5.05
C THR A 276 18.24 -15.78 -6.29
N MET A 277 17.53 -14.64 -6.36
CA MET A 277 16.70 -14.33 -7.53
C MET A 277 17.52 -14.18 -8.82
N LEU A 278 18.77 -13.70 -8.73
CA LEU A 278 19.68 -13.57 -9.87
C LEU A 278 20.33 -14.91 -10.24
N GLU A 279 20.71 -15.73 -9.27
CA GLU A 279 21.25 -17.08 -9.49
C GLU A 279 20.23 -18.00 -10.18
N GLU A 280 18.95 -17.92 -9.80
CA GLU A 280 17.86 -18.69 -10.40
C GLU A 280 17.42 -18.13 -11.78
N ALA A 281 17.88 -16.94 -12.16
CA ALA A 281 17.43 -16.25 -13.38
C ALA A 281 18.18 -16.72 -14.63
N THR A 282 17.80 -17.88 -15.17
CA THR A 282 18.33 -18.31 -16.47
C THR A 282 17.51 -17.78 -17.66
N ALA A 283 18.09 -17.80 -18.85
CA ALA A 283 17.43 -17.41 -20.10
C ALA A 283 16.64 -18.56 -20.75
N ASP A 284 16.69 -19.75 -20.14
CA ASP A 284 16.15 -20.98 -20.74
C ASP A 284 14.64 -21.09 -20.59
N GLU A 285 14.04 -21.96 -21.41
CA GLU A 285 12.63 -22.31 -21.33
C GLU A 285 12.30 -23.05 -20.02
N SER A 286 13.26 -23.80 -19.46
CA SER A 286 13.13 -24.55 -18.20
C SER A 286 12.88 -23.64 -16.99
N SER A 287 13.47 -22.44 -16.96
CA SER A 287 13.20 -21.40 -15.95
C SER A 287 12.03 -20.48 -16.33
N LYS A 288 11.32 -20.81 -17.42
CA LYS A 288 10.25 -19.99 -18.00
C LYS A 288 10.71 -18.57 -18.33
N PHE A 289 11.92 -18.41 -18.88
CA PHE A 289 12.52 -17.12 -19.23
C PHE A 289 12.57 -16.15 -18.03
N ALA A 290 13.02 -16.64 -16.87
CA ALA A 290 13.06 -15.87 -15.63
C ALA A 290 13.86 -14.56 -15.78
N LEU A 291 15.01 -14.60 -16.47
CA LEU A 291 15.84 -13.42 -16.72
C LEU A 291 15.11 -12.35 -17.55
N TRP A 292 14.37 -12.75 -18.58
CA TRP A 292 13.57 -11.82 -19.39
C TRP A 292 12.42 -11.22 -18.57
N LYS A 293 11.75 -12.02 -17.74
CA LYS A 293 10.68 -11.52 -16.85
C LYS A 293 11.22 -10.53 -15.82
N LEU A 294 12.40 -10.79 -15.25
CA LEU A 294 13.06 -9.90 -14.32
C LEU A 294 13.46 -8.58 -14.99
N SER A 295 14.21 -8.65 -16.09
CA SER A 295 14.61 -7.45 -16.84
C SER A 295 13.41 -6.65 -17.34
N SER A 296 12.35 -7.31 -17.80
CA SER A 296 11.10 -6.64 -18.19
C SER A 296 10.40 -5.96 -17.01
N ARG A 297 10.43 -6.54 -15.80
CA ARG A 297 9.89 -5.89 -14.59
C ARG A 297 10.67 -4.64 -14.21
N TYR A 298 11.99 -4.66 -14.32
CA TYR A 298 12.83 -3.48 -14.06
C TYR A 298 12.67 -2.40 -15.12
N LYS A 299 12.39 -2.77 -16.37
CA LYS A 299 12.12 -1.83 -17.47
C LYS A 299 10.68 -1.31 -17.49
N ARG A 300 9.74 -1.97 -16.79
CA ARG A 300 8.35 -1.51 -16.71
C ARG A 300 8.30 -0.20 -15.95
N GLN A 301 8.01 0.88 -16.67
CA GLN A 301 7.49 2.09 -16.06
C GLN A 301 6.07 1.78 -15.57
N ALA A 302 5.75 2.16 -14.33
CA ALA A 302 4.39 2.07 -13.84
C ALA A 302 3.50 2.87 -14.79
N ALA A 303 2.53 2.23 -15.42
CA ALA A 303 1.55 2.95 -16.22
C ALA A 303 0.84 3.94 -15.29
N PRO A 304 0.92 5.25 -15.56
CA PRO A 304 0.30 6.22 -14.70
C PRO A 304 -1.21 6.00 -14.70
N LYS A 305 -1.76 5.57 -13.56
CA LYS A 305 -3.21 5.58 -13.31
C LYS A 305 -3.63 6.96 -12.82
N PHE A 306 -3.37 8.00 -13.61
CA PHE A 306 -3.89 9.33 -13.27
C PHE A 306 -5.34 9.42 -13.74
N PRO A 307 -6.25 9.89 -12.87
CA PRO A 307 -7.56 10.31 -13.34
C PRO A 307 -7.35 11.48 -14.32
N VAL A 308 -7.99 11.40 -15.48
CA VAL A 308 -7.88 12.42 -16.54
C VAL A 308 -9.06 13.37 -16.38
N ARG A 309 -8.81 14.69 -16.39
CA ARG A 309 -9.89 15.69 -16.43
C ARG A 309 -10.36 15.89 -17.86
N LEU A 310 -11.68 15.95 -18.02
CA LEU A 310 -12.33 16.38 -19.24
C LEU A 310 -12.32 17.93 -19.32
N PRO A 311 -12.58 18.52 -20.50
CA PRO A 311 -12.66 19.97 -20.67
C PRO A 311 -13.76 20.65 -19.86
N ASP A 312 -14.77 19.90 -19.42
CA ASP A 312 -15.88 20.37 -18.57
C ASP A 312 -15.54 20.36 -17.06
N ASP A 313 -14.26 20.16 -16.72
CA ASP A 313 -13.73 20.00 -15.37
C ASP A 313 -14.22 18.75 -14.61
N THR A 314 -14.92 17.85 -15.29
CA THR A 314 -15.30 16.54 -14.75
C THR A 314 -14.21 15.50 -14.98
N TRP A 315 -14.31 14.34 -14.32
CA TRP A 315 -13.31 13.28 -14.44
C TRP A 315 -13.73 12.23 -15.47
N ALA A 316 -12.78 11.81 -16.31
CA ALA A 316 -12.95 10.73 -17.26
C ALA A 316 -13.15 9.38 -16.55
N ARG A 317 -14.36 8.81 -16.65
CA ARG A 317 -14.76 7.56 -15.99
C ARG A 317 -14.64 6.36 -16.93
N SER A 318 -14.72 6.58 -18.24
CA SER A 318 -14.60 5.55 -19.26
C SER A 318 -13.29 5.67 -20.07
N PRO A 319 -12.85 4.60 -20.76
CA PRO A 319 -11.74 4.68 -21.72
C PRO A 319 -11.99 5.68 -22.85
N MET A 320 -13.27 5.84 -23.26
CA MET A 320 -13.67 6.80 -24.29
C MET A 320 -13.46 8.24 -23.79
N ASP A 321 -13.88 8.53 -22.56
CA ASP A 321 -13.73 9.85 -21.95
C ASP A 321 -12.24 10.24 -21.86
N ARG A 322 -11.36 9.29 -21.58
CA ARG A 322 -9.91 9.53 -21.52
C ARG A 322 -9.33 9.84 -22.89
N ALA A 323 -9.80 9.16 -23.93
CA ALA A 323 -9.39 9.42 -25.30
C ALA A 323 -9.84 10.82 -25.74
N GLU A 324 -11.07 11.19 -25.41
CA GLU A 324 -11.64 12.51 -25.71
C GLU A 324 -10.87 13.63 -25.00
N ALA A 325 -10.65 13.50 -23.69
CA ALA A 325 -9.87 14.46 -22.92
C ALA A 325 -8.45 14.65 -23.49
N PHE A 326 -7.83 13.57 -23.96
CA PHE A 326 -6.53 13.63 -24.60
C PHE A 326 -6.58 14.33 -25.96
N ALA A 327 -7.61 14.04 -26.78
CA ALA A 327 -7.84 14.69 -28.06
C ALA A 327 -8.03 16.21 -27.89
N CYS A 328 -8.90 16.63 -26.96
CA CYS A 328 -9.13 18.05 -26.66
C CYS A 328 -7.84 18.75 -26.19
N ASN A 329 -7.04 18.12 -25.33
CA ASN A 329 -5.77 18.71 -24.88
C ASN A 329 -4.77 18.89 -26.03
N LEU A 330 -4.70 17.91 -26.95
CA LEU A 330 -3.86 18.04 -28.13
C LEU A 330 -4.37 19.16 -29.04
N GLU A 331 -5.67 19.21 -29.32
CA GLU A 331 -6.28 20.27 -30.14
C GLU A 331 -5.98 21.66 -29.56
N GLU A 332 -6.09 21.83 -28.24
CA GLU A 332 -5.78 23.09 -27.58
C GLU A 332 -4.29 23.48 -27.72
N ARG A 333 -3.38 22.52 -27.58
CA ARG A 333 -1.93 22.77 -27.64
C ARG A 333 -1.42 22.96 -29.06
N PHE A 334 -2.07 22.34 -30.04
CA PHE A 334 -1.73 22.42 -31.46
C PHE A 334 -2.57 23.45 -32.20
N LYS A 335 -2.85 24.59 -31.55
CA LYS A 335 -3.41 25.77 -32.23
C LYS A 335 -2.35 26.40 -33.16
N PRO A 336 -2.71 26.76 -34.40
CA PRO A 336 -1.80 27.51 -35.28
C PRO A 336 -1.38 28.81 -34.59
N PHE A 337 -0.07 29.04 -34.46
CA PHE A 337 0.41 30.37 -34.08
C PHE A 337 0.10 31.36 -35.21
N GLU A 338 -0.54 32.48 -34.91
CA GLU A 338 -0.81 33.59 -35.85
C GLU A 338 0.47 34.37 -36.24
N THR A 339 1.60 33.69 -36.40
CA THR A 339 2.86 34.29 -36.89
C THR A 339 3.04 34.14 -38.39
N ALA A 340 2.24 33.28 -39.04
CA ALA A 340 2.29 33.10 -40.48
C ALA A 340 1.41 34.15 -41.18
N SER A 341 2.00 34.91 -42.12
CA SER A 341 1.24 35.83 -42.97
C SER A 341 0.18 35.08 -43.79
N HIS A 342 -0.91 35.77 -44.14
CA HIS A 342 -2.03 35.18 -44.89
C HIS A 342 -1.58 34.50 -46.20
N ALA A 343 -0.56 35.06 -46.87
CA ALA A 343 0.05 34.48 -48.06
C ALA A 343 0.78 33.14 -47.79
N ARG A 344 1.36 32.97 -46.60
CA ARG A 344 2.06 31.73 -46.20
C ARG A 344 1.06 30.63 -45.86
N ILE A 345 -0.07 30.99 -45.25
CA ILE A 345 -1.18 30.06 -44.96
C ILE A 345 -1.79 29.56 -46.27
N GLN A 346 -2.10 30.46 -47.22
CA GLN A 346 -2.61 30.08 -48.55
C GLN A 346 -1.66 29.18 -49.32
N ARG A 347 -0.34 29.43 -49.24
CA ARG A 347 0.67 28.59 -49.89
C ARG A 347 0.72 27.18 -49.30
N VAL A 348 0.63 27.05 -47.97
CA VAL A 348 0.62 25.73 -47.31
C VAL A 348 -0.67 24.96 -47.64
N ALA A 349 -1.82 25.63 -47.65
CA ALA A 349 -3.09 25.02 -48.07
C ALA A 349 -3.03 24.51 -49.51
N GLN A 350 -2.50 25.32 -50.44
CA GLN A 350 -2.28 24.89 -51.83
C GLN A 350 -1.33 23.70 -51.96
N ILE A 351 -0.31 23.59 -51.10
CA ILE A 351 0.61 22.45 -51.09
C ILE A 351 -0.06 21.18 -50.54
N LEU A 352 -0.91 21.30 -49.51
CA LEU A 352 -1.62 20.17 -48.91
C LEU A 352 -2.77 19.66 -49.81
N GLU A 353 -3.40 20.55 -50.57
CA GLU A 353 -4.45 20.23 -51.54
C GLU A 353 -3.91 19.83 -52.92
N ALA A 354 -2.63 20.11 -53.20
CA ALA A 354 -1.99 19.65 -54.41
C ALA A 354 -1.87 18.11 -54.38
N PRO A 355 -2.20 17.42 -55.49
CA PRO A 355 -2.02 15.98 -55.58
C PRO A 355 -0.54 15.65 -55.35
N LEU A 356 -0.27 14.78 -54.37
CA LEU A 356 1.08 14.30 -54.06
C LEU A 356 1.73 13.79 -55.35
N GLN A 357 2.72 14.53 -55.84
CA GLN A 357 3.56 14.06 -56.93
C GLN A 357 4.41 12.92 -56.38
N ILE A 358 3.95 11.69 -56.57
CA ILE A 358 4.74 10.50 -56.34
C ILE A 358 5.82 10.48 -57.43
N HIS A 359 6.93 11.18 -57.19
CA HIS A 359 8.13 10.95 -57.97
C HIS A 359 8.66 9.57 -57.62
N THR A 360 8.46 8.61 -58.51
CA THR A 360 9.19 7.34 -58.48
C THR A 360 10.66 7.65 -58.70
N GLN A 361 11.45 7.65 -57.63
CA GLN A 361 12.92 7.64 -57.73
C GLN A 361 13.36 6.29 -58.30
N SER A 362 13.35 6.16 -59.63
CA SER A 362 14.23 5.23 -60.31
C SER A 362 15.53 5.96 -60.61
N GLN A 363 16.63 5.43 -60.06
CA GLN A 363 18.03 5.83 -60.27
C GLN A 363 18.49 7.10 -59.56
N MET A 364 18.96 6.95 -58.33
CA MET A 364 20.05 7.78 -57.82
C MET A 364 21.27 6.88 -57.64
N GLN A 365 22.21 7.01 -58.59
CA GLN A 365 23.55 6.45 -58.49
C GLN A 365 24.26 7.05 -57.29
N CYS A 366 24.81 6.18 -56.45
CA CYS A 366 25.88 6.54 -55.52
C CYS A 366 27.06 7.07 -56.32
N GLU A 367 27.43 8.35 -56.16
CA GLU A 367 28.84 8.73 -56.05
C GLU A 367 29.03 10.16 -55.49
N LYS A 368 29.79 10.22 -54.40
CA LYS A 368 30.70 11.29 -53.92
C LYS A 368 30.17 12.74 -53.84
N LEU A 369 30.11 13.25 -52.62
CA LEU A 369 31.14 14.19 -52.12
C LEU A 369 30.98 14.42 -50.61
N CYS A 370 31.92 13.83 -49.88
CA CYS A 370 32.28 14.23 -48.52
C CYS A 370 33.12 15.50 -48.64
N GLN A 371 32.69 16.59 -48.00
CA GLN A 371 33.56 17.62 -47.42
C GLN A 371 32.72 18.63 -46.61
N ASN A 372 33.15 18.87 -45.38
CA ASN A 372 32.68 19.87 -44.41
C ASN A 372 31.63 19.40 -43.38
N CYS A 373 32.07 18.58 -42.44
CA CYS A 373 31.52 18.59 -41.07
C CYS A 373 32.70 18.68 -40.08
N LEU A 374 32.80 19.83 -39.41
CA LEU A 374 33.68 20.04 -38.26
C LEU A 374 33.14 19.25 -37.04
N PRO A 375 34.01 18.69 -36.18
CA PRO A 375 33.59 17.85 -35.07
C PRO A 375 33.15 18.68 -33.86
N TRP A 376 31.96 18.40 -33.33
CA TRP A 376 31.60 18.79 -31.95
C TRP A 376 32.00 17.67 -30.99
N THR A 377 32.87 18.02 -30.06
CA THR A 377 33.39 17.18 -28.99
C THR A 377 32.33 16.95 -27.91
N LEU A 378 32.12 15.68 -27.56
CA LEU A 378 31.38 15.23 -26.38
C LEU A 378 32.26 15.38 -25.14
N THR A 379 31.83 16.20 -24.18
CA THR A 379 32.39 16.21 -22.82
C THR A 379 31.40 15.59 -21.83
N ASN A 380 31.97 14.67 -21.05
CA ASN A 380 31.43 13.96 -19.89
C ASN A 380 30.50 14.78 -18.98
N ILE A 381 29.34 14.21 -18.61
CA ILE A 381 28.74 14.43 -17.30
C ILE A 381 28.36 13.08 -16.67
N GLN A 382 28.77 12.96 -15.42
CA GLN A 382 28.87 11.79 -14.58
C GLN A 382 27.52 11.25 -14.11
N SER A 383 27.56 9.92 -13.88
CA SER A 383 26.73 9.08 -13.03
C SER A 383 26.07 9.76 -11.82
N GLY A 384 24.76 9.52 -11.65
CA GLY A 384 24.02 9.75 -10.40
C GLY A 384 22.95 8.69 -10.20
N SER A 385 23.33 7.57 -9.58
CA SER A 385 22.43 6.48 -9.16
C SER A 385 21.68 6.88 -7.89
N ILE A 386 20.34 6.87 -7.90
CA ILE A 386 19.53 6.90 -6.67
C ILE A 386 18.56 5.73 -6.67
N ILE A 387 18.70 4.94 -5.60
CA ILE A 387 18.12 3.64 -5.33
C ILE A 387 16.72 3.81 -4.74
N CYS A 388 15.74 3.11 -5.32
CA CYS A 388 14.39 2.97 -4.78
C CYS A 388 14.22 1.67 -3.96
N PRO A 389 13.38 1.67 -2.90
CA PRO A 389 12.84 0.44 -2.33
C PRO A 389 11.31 0.38 -2.48
N VAL A 390 10.86 -0.57 -3.31
CA VAL A 390 9.49 -1.08 -3.40
C VAL A 390 9.22 -2.05 -2.24
N GLY A 391 8.05 -1.92 -1.61
CA GLY A 391 7.50 -2.89 -0.64
C GLY A 391 5.98 -2.76 -0.53
N LEU A 392 5.26 -3.80 -0.93
CA LEU A 392 3.80 -3.92 -0.80
C LEU A 392 3.38 -4.19 0.65
N LYS A 393 2.50 -3.33 1.18
CA LYS A 393 1.37 -3.67 2.06
C LYS A 393 0.24 -2.68 1.74
N GLN A 394 -1.00 -3.15 1.60
CA GLN A 394 -2.17 -2.28 1.69
C GLN A 394 -2.30 -1.89 3.18
N GLN A 395 -1.81 -0.70 3.51
CA GLN A 395 -2.10 0.01 4.75
C GLN A 395 -2.48 1.42 4.33
N ILE A 396 -3.73 1.81 4.60
CA ILE A 396 -4.11 3.21 4.58
C ILE A 396 -3.64 3.76 5.92
N GLY A 397 -2.51 4.44 5.91
CA GLY A 397 -1.99 5.16 7.08
C GLY A 397 -2.18 6.65 6.85
N CYS A 398 -3.01 7.30 7.67
CA CYS A 398 -2.91 8.73 7.88
C CYS A 398 -1.69 8.96 8.77
N ILE A 399 -0.67 9.64 8.23
CA ILE A 399 0.46 10.14 9.01
C ILE A 399 0.08 11.56 9.38
N LEU A 400 -0.34 11.76 10.63
CA LEU A 400 -0.32 13.06 11.29
C LEU A 400 1.15 13.31 11.69
N CYS A 401 1.70 14.43 11.21
CA CYS A 401 3.00 14.94 11.62
C CYS A 401 2.83 16.05 12.65
#